data_AF-A0A2V5K0E3-F1
#
_entry.id   AF-A0A2V5K0E3-F1
#
_cell.length_a   1.000
_cell.length_b   1.000
_cell.length_c   1.000
_cell.angle_alpha   90.00
_cell.angle_beta   90.00
_cell.angle_gamma   90.00
#
_symmetry.space_group_name_H-M   'P 1'
#
loop_
_entity.id
_entity.type
_entity.pdbx_description
1 polymer ?
#
loop_
_entity_poly.entity_id
_entity_poly.type
_entity_poly.pdbx_seq_one_letter_code
_entity_poly.pdbx_strand_id
1 'polypeptide(L)'
;MIAATLFASAAIILLSFVSEDAAAVSSALSIFGGPFSWRVGFVSCFAGIWLGDLGLYSLARCAGRNLLHTRWVRRFADPCAITRCEKVFSRHSSVALITSRFVPGTRLPTYLAAGLFGMPLRRFALITAVGGLVWVSGVFAVTKIFGTHVLLWFTSGQTKIAAVVLTGLVVSTAILLLRKARFVKTIAHQLGQWEFWPAWIFYIPVVIYYLFLAIRYRSFTLPTAANPGMQNGGFIGESKQEILKRLQEADAEFVADAYLLEGCTTSDRLLALHRLCRNHRIAPPFILKPDVGQRGNGVRLVRSLREALDYLLEVDAPVILQRYAPGPFEVGVFYFRRPGEARGRIFSITEKLFPKIVGDGVSTIEQLIRSDARASRLASTYLKRFAGRENQVLAAGEVSKLVESGNHAQGCIFRDGSHLWSKELERKID
;
A
#
# COMPACT_ATOMS: atom_id res chain seq x y z
N MET A 1 12.01 45.21 -39.73
CA MET A 1 10.99 44.21 -40.12
C MET A 1 11.45 42.77 -39.89
N ILE A 2 12.57 42.30 -40.46
CA ILE A 2 13.02 40.89 -40.38
C ILE A 2 13.23 40.40 -38.93
N ALA A 3 13.82 41.21 -38.05
CA ALA A 3 14.04 40.84 -36.64
C ALA A 3 12.74 40.66 -35.85
N ALA A 4 11.73 41.50 -36.10
CA ALA A 4 10.41 41.36 -35.48
C ALA A 4 9.72 40.05 -35.94
N THR A 5 9.93 39.66 -37.20
CA THR A 5 9.47 38.39 -37.80
C THR A 5 10.06 37.16 -37.18
N LEU A 6 11.36 37.18 -36.94
CA LEU A 6 12.03 36.08 -36.27
C LEU A 6 11.60 35.98 -34.81
N PHE A 7 11.48 37.11 -34.11
CA PHE A 7 11.11 37.14 -32.69
C PHE A 7 9.69 36.61 -32.45
N ALA A 8 8.73 37.06 -33.23
CA ALA A 8 7.35 36.62 -33.05
C ALA A 8 7.10 35.19 -33.58
N SER A 9 7.82 34.75 -34.61
CA SER A 9 7.79 33.33 -35.02
C SER A 9 8.34 32.44 -33.91
N ALA A 10 9.42 32.85 -33.24
CA ALA A 10 9.95 32.16 -32.07
C ALA A 10 8.96 32.17 -30.89
N ALA A 11 8.28 33.29 -30.65
CA ALA A 11 7.26 33.42 -29.60
C ALA A 11 6.06 32.48 -29.84
N ILE A 12 5.59 32.33 -31.08
CA ILE A 12 4.52 31.39 -31.44
C ILE A 12 4.96 29.94 -31.24
N ILE A 13 6.20 29.61 -31.62
CA ILE A 13 6.79 28.29 -31.39
C ILE A 13 6.82 28.00 -29.88
N LEU A 14 7.30 28.93 -29.06
CA LEU A 14 7.34 28.77 -27.60
C LEU A 14 5.93 28.67 -26.99
N LEU A 15 4.97 29.45 -27.47
CA LEU A 15 3.58 29.40 -27.01
C LEU A 15 2.93 28.04 -27.30
N SER A 16 3.31 27.38 -28.40
CA SER A 16 2.78 26.07 -28.77
C SER A 16 3.17 24.95 -27.79
N PHE A 17 4.28 25.11 -27.05
CA PHE A 17 4.64 24.20 -25.97
C PHE A 17 3.74 24.33 -24.73
N VAL A 18 3.15 25.51 -24.51
CA VAL A 18 2.28 25.79 -23.35
C VAL A 18 0.82 25.52 -23.70
N SER A 19 0.37 26.01 -24.85
CA SER A 19 -1.00 25.82 -25.35
C SER A 19 -1.01 25.91 -26.87
N GLU A 20 -1.15 24.75 -27.50
CA GLU A 20 -1.21 24.63 -28.95
C GLU A 20 -2.40 25.37 -29.55
N ASP A 21 -3.59 25.26 -28.94
CA ASP A 21 -4.79 25.93 -29.43
C ASP A 21 -4.64 27.45 -29.35
N ALA A 22 -4.01 27.96 -28.29
CA ALA A 22 -3.68 29.37 -28.17
C ALA A 22 -2.63 29.77 -29.21
N ALA A 23 -1.60 28.97 -29.45
CA ALA A 23 -0.59 29.26 -30.47
C ALA A 23 -1.17 29.28 -31.88
N ALA A 24 -2.05 28.33 -32.22
CA ALA A 24 -2.72 28.25 -33.51
C ALA A 24 -3.66 29.44 -33.74
N VAL A 25 -4.49 29.78 -32.75
CA VAL A 25 -5.41 30.90 -32.83
C VAL A 25 -4.67 32.24 -32.82
N SER A 26 -3.67 32.43 -31.94
CA SER A 26 -2.85 33.65 -31.91
C SER A 26 -2.03 33.83 -33.19
N SER A 27 -1.47 32.76 -33.75
CA SER A 27 -0.78 32.81 -35.03
C SER A 27 -1.74 33.10 -36.19
N ALA A 28 -2.97 32.58 -36.14
CA ALA A 28 -3.97 32.81 -37.16
C ALA A 28 -4.54 34.24 -37.10
N LEU A 29 -4.72 34.80 -35.89
CA LEU A 29 -5.21 36.15 -35.66
C LEU A 29 -4.16 37.22 -35.95
N SER A 30 -2.87 36.90 -35.80
CA SER A 30 -1.76 37.80 -36.16
C SER A 30 -1.72 38.15 -37.66
N ILE A 31 -2.57 37.52 -38.48
CA ILE A 31 -2.78 37.85 -39.89
C ILE A 31 -3.59 39.14 -40.05
N PHE A 32 -4.48 39.45 -39.10
CA PHE A 32 -5.33 40.65 -39.13
C PHE A 32 -4.65 41.81 -38.39
N GLY A 33 -3.58 42.36 -38.99
CA GLY A 33 -2.87 43.54 -38.48
C GLY A 33 -1.56 43.27 -37.72
N GLY A 34 -1.10 42.01 -37.69
CA GLY A 34 0.21 41.66 -37.14
C GLY A 34 1.35 41.74 -38.17
N PRO A 35 2.61 41.50 -37.74
CA PRO A 35 3.77 41.95 -38.51
C PRO A 35 4.26 40.97 -39.61
N PHE A 36 3.58 39.82 -39.85
CA PHE A 36 4.05 38.75 -40.76
C PHE A 36 3.02 38.28 -41.77
N SER A 37 3.51 37.77 -42.90
CA SER A 37 2.67 37.20 -43.95
C SER A 37 2.07 35.86 -43.55
N TRP A 38 0.90 35.55 -44.11
CA TRP A 38 0.15 34.30 -43.92
C TRP A 38 1.02 33.04 -43.94
N ARG A 39 1.96 32.97 -44.90
CA ARG A 39 2.83 31.81 -45.12
C ARG A 39 3.80 31.61 -43.94
N VAL A 40 4.34 32.69 -43.40
CA VAL A 40 5.30 32.64 -42.28
C VAL A 40 4.60 32.25 -40.98
N GLY A 41 3.40 32.80 -40.72
CA GLY A 41 2.59 32.40 -39.57
C GLY A 41 2.18 30.92 -39.63
N PHE A 42 1.70 30.46 -40.79
CA PHE A 42 1.31 29.06 -40.99
C PHE A 42 2.48 28.09 -40.76
N VAL A 43 3.63 28.36 -41.40
CA VAL A 43 4.81 27.48 -41.30
C VAL A 43 5.36 27.48 -39.87
N SER A 44 5.42 28.64 -39.21
CA SER A 44 5.95 28.74 -37.84
C SER A 44 5.04 28.05 -36.83
N CYS A 45 3.73 28.21 -36.97
CA CYS A 45 2.73 27.54 -36.14
C CYS A 45 2.79 26.02 -36.33
N PHE A 46 2.80 25.55 -37.57
CA PHE A 46 2.90 24.12 -37.87
C PHE A 46 4.22 23.53 -37.34
N ALA A 47 5.34 24.20 -37.57
CA ALA A 47 6.64 23.74 -37.12
C ALA A 47 6.72 23.67 -35.58
N GLY A 48 6.24 24.68 -34.86
CA GLY A 48 6.26 24.68 -33.40
C GLY A 48 5.44 23.53 -32.80
N ILE A 49 4.22 23.37 -33.30
CA ILE A 49 3.31 22.29 -32.90
C ILE A 49 3.92 20.91 -33.19
N TRP A 50 4.43 20.72 -34.40
CA TRP A 50 4.98 19.44 -34.81
C TRP A 50 6.26 19.09 -34.04
N LEU A 51 7.14 20.06 -33.80
CA LEU A 51 8.33 19.88 -32.96
C LEU A 51 7.96 19.61 -31.49
N GLY A 52 6.90 20.24 -30.97
CA GLY A 52 6.36 19.95 -29.63
C GLY A 52 5.90 18.50 -29.49
N ASP A 53 5.16 17.99 -30.48
CA ASP A 53 4.71 16.60 -30.52
C ASP A 53 5.87 15.61 -30.53
N LEU A 54 6.90 15.89 -31.35
CA LEU A 54 8.11 15.09 -31.41
C LEU A 54 8.89 15.15 -30.08
N GLY A 55 8.91 16.30 -29.42
CA GLY A 55 9.51 16.48 -28.09
C GLY A 55 8.83 15.61 -27.03
N LEU A 56 7.49 15.64 -26.94
CA LEU A 56 6.72 14.82 -26.01
C LEU A 56 6.91 13.31 -26.26
N TYR A 57 6.88 12.90 -27.52
CA TYR A 57 7.17 11.51 -27.91
C TYR A 57 8.59 11.12 -27.50
N SER A 58 9.58 11.97 -27.76
CA SER A 58 11.00 11.67 -27.48
C SER A 58 11.25 11.59 -25.98
N LEU A 59 10.64 12.46 -25.18
CA LEU A 59 10.72 12.43 -23.72
C LEU A 59 10.15 11.10 -23.18
N ALA A 60 8.98 10.69 -23.68
CA ALA A 60 8.38 9.39 -23.33
C ALA A 60 9.22 8.20 -23.80
N ARG A 61 9.85 8.30 -24.98
CA ARG A 61 10.72 7.26 -25.54
C ARG A 61 12.02 7.11 -24.76
N CYS A 62 12.64 8.22 -24.36
CA CYS A 62 13.86 8.26 -23.55
C CYS A 62 13.62 7.79 -22.11
N ALA A 63 12.46 8.13 -21.52
CA ALA A 63 12.04 7.57 -20.23
C ALA A 63 11.89 6.04 -20.28
N GLY A 64 11.58 5.50 -21.47
CA GLY A 64 11.57 4.08 -21.78
C GLY A 64 10.49 3.28 -21.02
N ARG A 65 10.43 1.97 -21.30
CA ARG A 65 9.54 1.06 -20.55
C ARG A 65 9.88 0.99 -19.06
N ASN A 66 11.08 1.40 -18.65
CA ASN A 66 11.52 1.42 -17.25
C ASN A 66 10.62 2.32 -16.37
N LEU A 67 10.04 3.39 -16.92
CA LEU A 67 9.11 4.24 -16.19
C LEU A 67 7.86 3.46 -15.73
N LEU A 68 7.34 2.56 -16.58
CA LEU A 68 6.18 1.68 -16.27
C LEU A 68 6.50 0.63 -15.20
N HIS A 69 7.78 0.27 -15.02
CA HIS A 69 8.23 -0.68 -13.99
C HIS A 69 8.61 -0.01 -12.66
N THR A 70 8.58 1.32 -12.58
CA THR A 70 8.90 2.06 -11.36
C THR A 70 7.84 1.78 -10.29
N ARG A 71 8.27 1.62 -9.02
CA ARG A 71 7.41 1.27 -7.87
C ARG A 71 6.19 2.20 -7.69
N TRP A 72 6.29 3.45 -8.15
CA TRP A 72 5.21 4.42 -8.10
C TRP A 72 4.09 4.14 -9.12
N VAL A 73 4.46 3.81 -10.37
CA VAL A 73 3.49 3.55 -11.45
C VAL A 73 2.77 2.22 -11.22
N ARG A 74 3.47 1.17 -10.76
CA ARG A 74 2.86 -0.11 -10.38
C ARG A 74 1.85 -0.03 -9.23
N ARG A 75 1.89 1.03 -8.42
CA ARG A 75 0.92 1.26 -7.33
C ARG A 75 -0.42 1.79 -7.85
N PHE A 76 -0.42 2.45 -9.01
CA PHE A 76 -1.61 3.09 -9.60
C PHE A 76 -2.10 2.41 -10.89
N ALA A 77 -1.25 1.68 -11.61
CA ALA A 77 -1.59 1.03 -12.87
C ALA A 77 -1.30 -0.48 -12.83
N ASP A 78 -2.36 -1.27 -13.00
CA ASP A 78 -2.31 -2.73 -13.04
C ASP A 78 -1.50 -3.21 -14.28
N PRO A 79 -0.50 -4.09 -14.12
CA PRO A 79 0.26 -4.66 -15.24
C PRO A 79 -0.62 -5.27 -16.33
N CYS A 80 -1.74 -5.90 -15.98
CA CYS A 80 -2.65 -6.53 -16.95
C CYS A 80 -3.41 -5.48 -17.79
N ALA A 81 -3.76 -4.33 -17.18
CA ALA A 81 -4.40 -3.21 -17.87
C ALA A 81 -3.45 -2.53 -18.88
N ILE A 82 -2.18 -2.38 -18.52
CA ILE A 82 -1.15 -1.79 -19.40
C ILE A 82 -0.95 -2.66 -20.65
N THR A 83 -0.85 -3.99 -20.51
CA THR A 83 -0.73 -4.90 -21.66
C THR A 83 -1.97 -4.91 -22.55
N ARG A 84 -3.17 -4.72 -21.97
CA ARG A 84 -4.42 -4.58 -22.75
C ARG A 84 -4.44 -3.28 -23.54
N CYS A 85 -4.04 -2.16 -22.93
CA CYS A 85 -3.89 -0.86 -23.61
C CYS A 85 -2.85 -0.92 -24.73
N GLU A 86 -1.74 -1.62 -24.54
CA GLU A 86 -0.72 -1.83 -25.57
C GLU A 86 -1.28 -2.60 -26.78
N LYS A 87 -2.01 -3.70 -26.55
CA LYS A 87 -2.65 -4.48 -27.63
C LYS A 87 -3.69 -3.66 -28.40
N VAL A 88 -4.55 -2.90 -27.70
CA VAL A 88 -5.56 -2.05 -28.35
C VAL A 88 -4.91 -0.90 -29.12
N PHE A 89 -3.88 -0.27 -28.54
CA PHE A 89 -3.14 0.82 -29.17
C PHE A 89 -2.35 0.34 -30.39
N SER A 90 -1.68 -0.80 -30.32
CA SER A 90 -0.92 -1.36 -31.47
C SER A 90 -1.83 -1.63 -32.67
N ARG A 91 -3.08 -2.07 -32.43
CA ARG A 91 -4.07 -2.38 -33.46
C ARG A 91 -4.67 -1.15 -34.14
N HIS A 92 -4.76 -0.01 -33.44
CA HIS A 92 -5.39 1.23 -33.97
C HIS A 92 -4.51 2.49 -33.85
N SER A 93 -3.20 2.34 -33.69
CA SER A 93 -2.24 3.42 -33.38
C SER A 93 -2.34 4.63 -34.32
N SER A 94 -2.49 4.39 -35.62
CA SER A 94 -2.60 5.46 -36.60
C SER A 94 -3.90 6.27 -36.46
N VAL A 95 -5.02 5.59 -36.25
CA VAL A 95 -6.33 6.24 -36.10
C VAL A 95 -6.40 6.99 -34.77
N ALA A 96 -5.91 6.38 -33.68
CA ALA A 96 -5.88 6.98 -32.36
C ALA A 96 -5.06 8.29 -32.32
N LEU A 97 -3.92 8.35 -33.01
CA LEU A 97 -3.10 9.56 -33.07
C LEU A 97 -3.81 10.70 -33.81
N ILE A 98 -4.51 10.40 -34.91
CA ILE A 98 -5.25 11.39 -35.69
C ILE A 98 -6.48 11.86 -34.90
N THR A 99 -7.27 10.94 -34.35
CA THR A 99 -8.50 11.28 -33.61
C THR A 99 -8.20 12.01 -32.31
N SER A 100 -7.07 11.72 -31.66
CA SER A 100 -6.66 12.43 -30.44
C SER A 100 -6.46 13.93 -30.63
N ARG A 101 -6.26 14.37 -31.88
CA ARG A 101 -6.12 15.79 -32.22
C ARG A 101 -7.44 16.54 -32.24
N PHE A 102 -8.55 15.84 -32.45
CA PHE A 102 -9.89 16.42 -32.49
C PHE A 102 -10.63 16.31 -31.15
N VAL A 103 -10.08 15.56 -30.18
CA VAL A 103 -10.70 15.34 -28.87
C VAL A 103 -9.85 15.95 -27.76
N PRO A 104 -10.32 17.04 -27.11
CA PRO A 104 -9.58 17.71 -26.04
C PRO A 104 -9.15 16.75 -24.93
N GLY A 105 -7.91 16.90 -24.44
CA GLY A 105 -7.36 16.13 -23.31
C GLY A 105 -6.86 14.71 -23.64
N THR A 106 -7.17 14.15 -24.81
CA THR A 106 -6.73 12.78 -25.19
C THR A 106 -5.34 12.72 -25.83
N ARG A 107 -4.88 13.85 -26.37
CA ARG A 107 -3.61 13.99 -27.09
C ARG A 107 -2.38 13.61 -26.26
N LEU A 108 -2.22 14.24 -25.10
CA LEU A 108 -1.05 14.05 -24.25
C LEU A 108 -0.91 12.58 -23.80
N PRO A 109 -1.97 11.92 -23.28
CA PRO A 109 -1.94 10.49 -23.01
C PRO A 109 -1.56 9.63 -24.22
N THR A 110 -2.10 9.95 -25.40
CA THR A 110 -1.87 9.17 -26.64
C THR A 110 -0.44 9.28 -27.15
N TYR A 111 0.18 10.47 -27.05
CA TYR A 111 1.55 10.71 -27.53
C TYR A 111 2.58 10.15 -26.57
N LEU A 112 2.33 10.26 -25.26
CA LEU A 112 3.12 9.57 -24.24
C LEU A 112 3.03 8.05 -24.41
N ALA A 113 1.83 7.51 -24.65
CA ALA A 113 1.65 6.09 -24.92
C ALA A 113 2.41 5.64 -26.18
N ALA A 114 2.39 6.42 -27.26
CA ALA A 114 3.15 6.13 -28.48
C ALA A 114 4.67 6.05 -28.22
N GLY A 115 5.21 6.94 -27.40
CA GLY A 115 6.62 6.94 -27.00
C GLY A 115 6.98 5.77 -26.07
N LEU A 116 6.16 5.52 -25.04
CA LEU A 116 6.37 4.45 -24.05
C LEU A 116 6.25 3.05 -24.65
N PHE A 117 5.28 2.84 -25.56
CA PHE A 117 5.09 1.55 -26.24
C PHE A 117 6.07 1.33 -27.39
N GLY A 118 6.83 2.35 -27.78
CA GLY A 118 7.94 2.22 -28.71
C GLY A 118 7.55 2.21 -30.18
N MET A 119 6.52 2.97 -30.54
CA MET A 119 6.17 3.21 -31.94
C MET A 119 7.38 3.79 -32.70
N PRO A 120 7.67 3.39 -33.95
CA PRO A 120 8.80 3.95 -34.69
C PRO A 120 8.66 5.47 -34.91
N LEU A 121 9.73 6.24 -34.62
CA LEU A 121 9.74 7.70 -34.73
C LEU A 121 9.26 8.20 -36.09
N ARG A 122 9.71 7.57 -37.19
CA ARG A 122 9.29 7.92 -38.56
C ARG A 122 7.79 7.83 -38.76
N ARG A 123 7.16 6.79 -38.20
CA ARG A 123 5.71 6.56 -38.34
C ARG A 123 4.93 7.55 -37.50
N PHE A 124 5.38 7.84 -36.28
CA PHE A 124 4.77 8.87 -35.43
C PHE A 124 4.85 10.25 -36.09
N ALA A 125 6.06 10.63 -36.55
CA ALA A 125 6.31 11.93 -37.17
C ALA A 125 5.45 12.19 -38.42
N LEU A 126 5.27 11.19 -39.29
CA LEU A 126 4.43 11.30 -40.49
C LEU A 126 2.95 11.49 -40.12
N ILE A 127 2.45 10.72 -39.15
CA ILE A 127 1.03 10.76 -38.78
C ILE A 127 0.69 12.09 -38.08
N THR A 128 1.56 12.55 -37.17
CA THR A 128 1.36 13.84 -36.50
C THR A 128 1.58 15.03 -37.45
N ALA A 129 2.46 14.92 -38.45
CA ALA A 129 2.61 15.94 -39.50
C ALA A 129 1.32 16.08 -40.32
N VAL A 130 0.76 14.98 -40.82
CA VAL A 130 -0.48 15.01 -41.60
C VAL A 130 -1.64 15.53 -40.76
N GLY A 131 -1.82 15.02 -39.54
CA GLY A 131 -2.83 15.51 -38.62
C GLY A 131 -2.66 17.01 -38.30
N GLY A 132 -1.42 17.48 -38.19
CA GLY A 132 -1.10 18.88 -37.90
C GLY A 132 -1.36 19.80 -39.06
N LEU A 133 -1.05 19.38 -40.27
CA LEU A 133 -1.39 20.14 -41.47
C LEU A 133 -2.91 20.29 -41.60
N VAL A 134 -3.68 19.23 -41.36
CA VAL A 134 -5.15 19.28 -41.41
C VAL A 134 -5.70 20.23 -40.35
N TRP A 135 -5.23 20.11 -39.10
CA TRP A 135 -5.67 20.95 -37.99
C TRP A 135 -5.32 22.43 -38.20
N VAL A 136 -4.05 22.74 -38.46
CA VAL A 136 -3.58 24.12 -38.64
C VAL A 136 -4.26 24.74 -39.86
N SER A 137 -4.44 24.00 -40.95
CA SER A 137 -5.19 24.49 -42.12
C SER A 137 -6.66 24.77 -41.79
N GLY A 138 -7.30 23.91 -41.00
CA GLY A 138 -8.67 24.10 -40.54
C GLY A 138 -8.83 25.37 -39.68
N VAL A 139 -7.97 25.54 -38.68
CA VAL A 139 -7.95 26.73 -37.82
C VAL A 139 -7.71 27.99 -38.64
N PHE A 140 -6.70 28.00 -39.52
CA PHE A 140 -6.40 29.15 -40.37
C PHE A 140 -7.54 29.46 -41.35
N ALA A 141 -8.20 28.45 -41.94
CA ALA A 141 -9.35 28.65 -42.83
C ALA A 141 -10.55 29.24 -42.08
N VAL A 142 -10.87 28.74 -40.88
CA VAL A 142 -11.95 29.26 -40.04
C VAL A 142 -11.65 30.70 -39.62
N THR A 143 -10.42 30.99 -39.19
CA THR A 143 -10.01 32.36 -38.83
C THR A 143 -10.05 33.30 -40.04
N LYS A 144 -9.73 32.82 -41.25
CA LYS A 144 -9.85 33.62 -42.48
C LYS A 144 -11.30 33.98 -42.81
N ILE A 145 -12.25 33.08 -42.56
CA ILE A 145 -13.68 33.27 -42.88
C ILE A 145 -14.41 34.06 -41.77
N PHE A 146 -14.06 33.85 -40.50
CA PHE A 146 -14.81 34.35 -39.34
C PHE A 146 -14.00 35.27 -38.39
N GLY A 147 -12.84 35.79 -38.82
CA GLY A 147 -11.80 36.40 -37.99
C GLY A 147 -12.26 37.31 -36.84
N THR A 148 -13.18 38.24 -37.09
CA THR A 148 -13.69 39.19 -36.09
C THR A 148 -14.61 38.54 -35.05
N HIS A 149 -15.41 37.55 -35.44
CA HIS A 149 -16.30 36.81 -34.53
C HIS A 149 -15.54 35.77 -33.71
N VAL A 150 -14.49 35.16 -34.28
CA VAL A 150 -13.58 34.24 -33.57
C VAL A 150 -12.80 34.98 -32.48
N LEU A 151 -12.36 36.21 -32.74
CA LEU A 151 -11.66 37.04 -31.74
C LEU A 151 -12.56 37.34 -30.52
N LEU A 152 -13.82 37.71 -30.74
CA LEU A 152 -14.81 37.96 -29.68
C LEU A 152 -15.20 36.69 -28.91
N TRP A 153 -15.29 35.56 -29.62
CA TRP A 153 -15.60 34.26 -28.99
C TRP A 153 -14.42 33.74 -28.15
N PHE A 154 -13.18 33.95 -28.60
CA PHE A 154 -11.97 33.53 -27.90
C PHE A 154 -11.74 34.33 -26.61
N THR A 155 -11.92 35.65 -26.64
CA THR A 155 -11.81 36.51 -25.44
C THR A 155 -12.94 36.30 -24.44
N SER A 156 -14.17 36.06 -24.92
CA SER A 156 -15.35 35.83 -24.08
C SER A 156 -15.47 34.39 -23.57
N GLY A 157 -14.89 33.42 -24.29
CA GLY A 157 -14.90 32.00 -23.95
C GLY A 157 -13.87 31.63 -22.89
N GLN A 158 -12.67 32.21 -22.95
CA GLN A 158 -11.62 31.94 -21.95
C GLN A 158 -11.99 32.43 -20.56
N THR A 159 -12.65 33.58 -20.43
CA THR A 159 -13.10 34.10 -19.13
C THR A 159 -14.18 33.22 -18.50
N LYS A 160 -15.10 32.66 -19.31
CA LYS A 160 -16.14 31.73 -18.84
C LYS A 160 -15.59 30.37 -18.47
N ILE A 161 -14.67 29.81 -19.27
CA ILE A 161 -14.03 28.52 -18.98
C ILE A 161 -13.13 28.64 -17.75
N ALA A 162 -12.33 29.71 -17.64
CA ALA A 162 -11.52 29.98 -16.45
C ALA A 162 -12.37 30.16 -15.20
N ALA A 163 -13.53 30.85 -15.30
CA ALA A 163 -14.47 30.99 -14.19
C ALA A 163 -15.04 29.62 -13.77
N VAL A 164 -15.48 28.77 -14.69
CA VAL A 164 -16.00 27.42 -14.36
C VAL A 164 -14.93 26.53 -13.73
N VAL A 165 -13.69 26.57 -14.23
CA VAL A 165 -12.56 25.83 -13.64
C VAL A 165 -12.22 26.36 -12.25
N LEU A 166 -12.19 27.68 -12.06
CA LEU A 166 -11.94 28.30 -10.75
C LEU A 166 -13.06 27.99 -9.76
N THR A 167 -14.32 28.06 -10.17
CA THR A 167 -15.47 27.67 -9.34
C THR A 167 -15.42 26.18 -9.00
N GLY A 168 -15.08 25.32 -9.96
CA GLY A 168 -14.87 23.90 -9.72
C GLY A 168 -13.74 23.61 -8.73
N LEU A 169 -12.63 24.36 -8.83
CA LEU A 169 -11.50 24.26 -7.90
C LEU A 169 -11.89 24.74 -6.50
N VAL A 170 -12.58 25.88 -6.38
CA VAL A 170 -13.07 26.43 -5.10
C VAL A 170 -14.07 25.49 -4.45
N VAL A 171 -15.04 24.96 -5.21
CA VAL A 171 -16.03 23.99 -4.72
C VAL A 171 -15.36 22.68 -4.32
N SER A 172 -14.41 22.17 -5.11
CA SER A 172 -13.62 20.99 -4.75
C SER A 172 -12.83 21.22 -3.46
N THR A 173 -12.16 22.37 -3.34
CA THR A 173 -11.39 22.73 -2.14
C THR A 173 -12.30 22.91 -0.92
N ALA A 174 -13.47 23.54 -1.09
CA ALA A 174 -14.48 23.67 -0.03
C ALA A 174 -15.06 22.31 0.39
N ILE A 175 -15.34 21.41 -0.54
CA ILE A 175 -15.77 20.03 -0.25
C ILE A 175 -14.66 19.28 0.48
N LEU A 176 -13.40 19.43 0.07
CA LEU A 176 -12.25 18.83 0.75
C LEU A 176 -12.05 19.39 2.16
N LEU A 177 -12.26 20.70 2.38
CA LEU A 177 -12.19 21.35 3.69
C LEU A 177 -13.36 20.97 4.60
N LEU A 178 -14.59 20.87 4.07
CA LEU A 178 -15.77 20.40 4.80
C LEU A 178 -15.67 18.90 5.15
N ARG A 179 -15.08 18.10 4.24
CA ARG A 179 -14.69 16.72 4.53
C ARG A 179 -13.60 16.69 5.61
N LYS A 180 -12.61 17.57 5.55
CA LYS A 180 -11.56 17.72 6.56
C LYS A 180 -12.13 18.10 7.93
N ALA A 181 -13.14 18.97 8.01
CA ALA A 181 -13.78 19.36 9.29
C ALA A 181 -14.56 18.20 9.94
N ARG A 182 -15.31 17.41 9.15
CA ARG A 182 -15.95 16.18 9.64
C ARG A 182 -14.91 15.11 9.98
N PHE A 183 -13.86 14.99 9.18
CA PHE A 183 -12.73 14.09 9.39
C PHE A 183 -11.90 14.47 10.63
N VAL A 184 -11.77 15.76 10.98
CA VAL A 184 -11.06 16.22 12.18
C VAL A 184 -11.81 15.82 13.45
N LYS A 185 -13.15 15.84 13.47
CA LYS A 185 -13.92 15.29 14.61
C LYS A 185 -13.75 13.77 14.74
N THR A 186 -13.77 13.04 13.62
CA THR A 186 -13.52 11.59 13.61
C THR A 186 -12.07 11.26 14.02
N ILE A 187 -11.10 12.03 13.53
CA ILE A 187 -9.68 11.91 13.89
C ILE A 187 -9.48 12.26 15.35
N ALA A 188 -10.07 13.32 15.90
CA ALA A 188 -9.92 13.68 17.31
C ALA A 188 -10.39 12.54 18.24
N HIS A 189 -11.49 11.87 17.89
CA HIS A 189 -11.95 10.68 18.60
C HIS A 189 -11.01 9.47 18.39
N GLN A 190 -10.41 9.30 17.21
CA GLN A 190 -9.45 8.23 16.92
C GLN A 190 -8.05 8.47 17.52
N LEU A 191 -7.63 9.73 17.66
CA LEU A 191 -6.34 10.12 18.24
C LEU A 191 -6.28 9.84 19.74
N GLY A 192 -7.41 9.94 20.46
CA GLY A 192 -7.47 9.58 21.88
C GLY A 192 -7.37 8.07 22.15
N GLN A 193 -7.49 7.22 21.12
CA GLN A 193 -7.50 5.76 21.27
C GLN A 193 -6.33 5.13 20.53
N TRP A 194 -5.13 5.35 21.08
CA TRP A 194 -3.85 4.81 20.61
C TRP A 194 -3.86 3.31 20.32
N GLU A 195 -4.73 2.53 20.99
CA GLU A 195 -4.95 1.11 20.75
C GLU A 195 -5.30 0.77 19.28
N PHE A 196 -5.97 1.67 18.57
CA PHE A 196 -6.38 1.47 17.16
C PHE A 196 -5.47 2.16 16.15
N TRP A 197 -4.38 2.78 16.61
CA TRP A 197 -3.47 3.45 15.69
C TRP A 197 -2.75 2.41 14.81
N PRO A 198 -2.55 2.73 13.53
CA PRO A 198 -1.76 1.86 12.66
C PRO A 198 -0.37 1.63 13.25
N ALA A 199 0.02 0.35 13.38
CA ALA A 199 1.29 -0.02 14.00
C ALA A 199 2.49 0.73 13.41
N TRP A 200 2.51 0.99 12.09
CA TRP A 200 3.61 1.66 11.40
C TRP A 200 3.94 3.05 11.96
N ILE A 201 2.98 3.77 12.56
CA ILE A 201 3.22 5.09 13.18
C ILE A 201 4.22 4.95 14.33
N PHE A 202 4.05 3.94 15.19
CA PHE A 202 4.93 3.67 16.32
C PHE A 202 6.34 3.22 15.88
N TYR A 203 6.47 2.65 14.67
CA TYR A 203 7.76 2.23 14.13
C TYR A 203 8.51 3.36 13.42
N ILE A 204 7.91 4.53 13.14
CA ILE A 204 8.62 5.63 12.46
C ILE A 204 9.88 6.07 13.25
N PRO A 205 9.79 6.41 14.55
CA PRO A 205 10.97 6.81 15.31
C PRO A 205 12.02 5.71 15.37
N VAL A 206 11.58 4.45 15.48
CA VAL A 206 12.46 3.27 15.52
C VAL A 206 13.22 3.11 14.20
N VAL A 207 12.54 3.25 13.05
CA VAL A 207 13.17 3.17 11.73
C VAL A 207 14.15 4.32 11.51
N ILE A 208 13.80 5.54 11.92
CA ILE A 208 14.71 6.69 11.84
C ILE A 208 15.96 6.45 12.68
N TYR A 209 15.80 6.00 13.92
CA TYR A 209 16.92 5.70 14.81
C TYR A 209 17.77 4.53 14.30
N TYR A 210 17.14 3.48 13.78
CA TYR A 210 17.83 2.37 13.13
C TYR A 210 18.69 2.84 11.95
N LEU A 211 18.13 3.68 11.06
CA LEU A 211 18.87 4.23 9.92
C LEU A 211 20.05 5.11 10.38
N PHE A 212 19.85 5.91 11.43
CA PHE A 212 20.93 6.67 12.06
C PHE A 212 22.06 5.77 12.57
N LEU A 213 21.74 4.70 13.30
CA LEU A 213 22.74 3.73 13.78
C LEU A 213 23.43 3.01 12.62
N ALA A 214 22.68 2.61 11.60
CA ALA A 214 23.22 1.93 10.42
C ALA A 214 24.24 2.81 9.68
N ILE A 215 23.97 4.11 9.55
CA ILE A 215 24.90 5.08 8.96
C ILE A 215 26.10 5.28 9.89
N ARG A 216 25.87 5.51 11.19
CA ARG A 216 26.94 5.75 12.18
C ARG A 216 27.94 4.62 12.25
N TYR A 217 27.48 3.37 12.19
CA TYR A 217 28.32 2.18 12.26
C TYR A 217 28.69 1.61 10.90
N ARG A 218 28.28 2.27 9.80
CA ARG A 218 28.54 1.83 8.41
C ARG A 218 28.11 0.39 8.15
N SER A 219 27.06 -0.08 8.82
CA SER A 219 26.56 -1.44 8.70
C SER A 219 25.07 -1.47 8.96
N PHE A 220 24.32 -2.06 8.03
CA PHE A 220 22.87 -2.26 8.21
C PHE A 220 22.56 -3.43 9.15
N THR A 221 23.50 -4.35 9.39
CA THR A 221 23.25 -5.52 10.25
C THR A 221 23.66 -5.30 11.70
N LEU A 222 24.60 -4.40 11.97
CA LEU A 222 25.08 -4.19 13.34
C LEU A 222 23.98 -3.70 14.31
N PRO A 223 23.07 -2.78 13.93
CA PRO A 223 22.00 -2.35 14.82
C PRO A 223 21.00 -3.45 15.19
N THR A 224 20.95 -4.57 14.44
CA THR A 224 20.05 -5.69 14.74
C THR A 224 20.67 -6.70 15.71
N ALA A 225 21.96 -6.58 16.06
CA ALA A 225 22.67 -7.51 16.93
C ALA A 225 22.31 -7.31 18.42
N ALA A 226 21.02 -7.39 18.76
CA ALA A 226 20.52 -7.15 20.12
C ALA A 226 20.76 -8.33 21.08
N ASN A 227 20.71 -9.56 20.56
CA ASN A 227 20.91 -10.78 21.36
C ASN A 227 21.86 -11.75 20.64
N PRO A 228 23.05 -12.05 21.18
CA PRO A 228 24.00 -12.99 20.57
C PRO A 228 23.48 -14.43 20.54
N GLY A 229 22.47 -14.75 21.36
CA GLY A 229 21.80 -16.04 21.38
C GLY A 229 20.79 -16.25 20.24
N MET A 230 20.60 -15.29 19.33
CA MET A 230 19.64 -15.35 18.22
C MET A 230 20.34 -15.06 16.88
N GLN A 231 20.03 -15.85 15.84
CA GLN A 231 20.79 -15.86 14.58
C GLN A 231 20.77 -14.52 13.80
N ASN A 232 19.88 -13.58 14.10
CA ASN A 232 19.91 -12.22 13.58
C ASN A 232 19.55 -11.19 14.67
N GLY A 233 19.76 -11.54 15.94
CA GLY A 233 19.43 -10.70 17.10
C GLY A 233 17.95 -10.35 17.24
N GLY A 234 17.05 -11.19 16.74
CA GLY A 234 15.59 -11.00 16.83
C GLY A 234 14.94 -10.44 15.55
N PHE A 235 15.65 -10.43 14.43
CA PHE A 235 15.09 -9.97 13.15
C PHE A 235 14.17 -11.03 12.52
N ILE A 236 13.37 -10.62 11.53
CA ILE A 236 12.37 -11.47 10.89
C ILE A 236 13.04 -12.64 10.18
N GLY A 237 12.58 -13.87 10.43
CA GLY A 237 13.03 -15.07 9.71
C GLY A 237 13.70 -16.13 10.59
N GLU A 238 13.87 -15.87 11.88
CA GLU A 238 14.48 -16.83 12.81
C GLU A 238 13.60 -18.07 13.06
N SER A 239 14.27 -19.20 13.27
CA SER A 239 13.64 -20.47 13.65
C SER A 239 13.11 -20.39 15.08
N LYS A 240 11.80 -20.61 15.26
CA LYS A 240 11.20 -20.71 16.60
C LYS A 240 11.70 -21.96 17.33
N GLN A 241 11.93 -23.05 16.60
CA GLN A 241 12.42 -24.28 17.20
C GLN A 241 13.81 -24.09 17.78
N GLU A 242 14.71 -23.37 17.09
CA GLU A 242 16.05 -23.10 17.61
C GLU A 242 16.00 -22.30 18.92
N ILE A 243 15.17 -21.26 18.98
CA ILE A 243 14.98 -20.45 20.19
C ILE A 243 14.39 -21.30 21.32
N LEU A 244 13.32 -22.06 21.05
CA LEU A 244 12.66 -22.90 22.05
C LEU A 244 13.59 -23.99 22.58
N LYS A 245 14.41 -24.59 21.71
CA LYS A 245 15.40 -25.60 22.10
C LYS A 245 16.43 -25.01 23.08
N ARG A 246 17.00 -23.84 22.77
CA ARG A 246 17.96 -23.17 23.67
C ARG A 246 17.33 -22.80 25.01
N LEU A 247 16.06 -22.38 25.01
CA LEU A 247 15.33 -22.09 26.25
C LEU A 247 15.06 -23.37 27.06
N GLN A 248 14.67 -24.47 26.42
CA GLN A 248 14.48 -25.77 27.08
C GLN A 248 15.79 -26.33 27.67
N GLU A 249 16.91 -26.14 26.97
CA GLU A 249 18.24 -26.52 27.47
C GLU A 249 18.65 -25.70 28.71
N ALA A 250 18.19 -24.45 28.81
CA ALA A 250 18.46 -23.59 29.95
C ALA A 250 17.54 -23.89 31.16
N ASP A 251 16.23 -24.00 30.93
CA ASP A 251 15.26 -24.31 31.99
C ASP A 251 13.99 -24.97 31.41
N ALA A 252 14.00 -26.30 31.32
CA ALA A 252 12.90 -27.08 30.75
C ALA A 252 11.59 -27.00 31.56
N GLU A 253 11.64 -26.62 32.84
CA GLU A 253 10.46 -26.55 33.71
C GLU A 253 9.49 -25.44 33.26
N PHE A 254 10.02 -24.32 32.77
CA PHE A 254 9.23 -23.12 32.44
C PHE A 254 8.96 -22.98 30.94
N VAL A 255 9.40 -23.93 30.11
CA VAL A 255 9.28 -23.87 28.65
C VAL A 255 8.41 -25.00 28.17
N ALA A 256 7.29 -24.67 27.52
CA ALA A 256 6.41 -25.67 26.95
C ALA A 256 7.15 -26.52 25.89
N ASP A 257 7.02 -27.84 26.02
CA ASP A 257 7.56 -28.83 25.08
C ASP A 257 7.24 -28.45 23.63
N ALA A 258 8.25 -28.49 22.77
CA ALA A 258 8.15 -28.07 21.37
C ALA A 258 9.06 -28.91 20.48
N TYR A 259 8.48 -29.47 19.42
CA TYR A 259 9.15 -30.40 18.53
C TYR A 259 8.84 -30.06 17.08
N LEU A 260 9.87 -30.05 16.23
CA LEU A 260 9.69 -29.89 14.79
C LEU A 260 9.15 -31.20 14.20
N LEU A 261 8.14 -31.11 13.34
CA LEU A 261 7.64 -32.25 12.58
C LEU A 261 8.59 -32.53 11.42
N GLU A 262 9.19 -33.71 11.42
CA GLU A 262 10.03 -34.21 10.33
C GLU A 262 9.18 -34.65 9.13
N GLY A 263 9.74 -34.52 7.92
CA GLY A 263 9.11 -35.02 6.69
C GLY A 263 8.68 -33.96 5.68
N CYS A 264 8.65 -34.36 4.41
CA CYS A 264 8.32 -33.48 3.28
C CYS A 264 6.84 -33.58 2.89
N THR A 265 6.19 -34.72 3.14
CA THR A 265 4.77 -34.93 2.81
C THR A 265 3.86 -34.76 4.03
N THR A 266 2.57 -34.50 3.78
CA THR A 266 1.55 -34.47 4.85
C THR A 266 1.51 -35.79 5.63
N SER A 267 1.66 -36.93 4.93
CA SER A 267 1.67 -38.26 5.56
C SER A 267 2.87 -38.45 6.49
N ASP A 268 4.08 -38.04 6.07
CA ASP A 268 5.27 -38.11 6.92
C ASP A 268 5.10 -37.26 8.18
N ARG A 269 4.60 -36.03 8.00
CA ARG A 269 4.37 -35.09 9.10
C ARG A 269 3.30 -35.61 10.07
N LEU A 270 2.27 -36.29 9.57
CA LEU A 270 1.24 -36.91 10.41
C LEU A 270 1.80 -38.10 11.22
N LEU A 271 2.66 -38.92 10.60
CA LEU A 271 3.36 -40.00 11.29
C LEU A 271 4.33 -39.45 12.35
N ALA A 272 5.09 -38.40 12.02
CA ALA A 272 5.97 -37.70 12.95
C ALA A 272 5.18 -37.13 14.13
N LEU A 273 4.04 -36.46 13.86
CA LEU A 273 3.13 -35.95 14.88
C LEU A 273 2.66 -37.08 15.81
N HIS A 274 2.21 -38.20 15.25
CA HIS A 274 1.74 -39.33 16.07
C HIS A 274 2.85 -39.91 16.95
N ARG A 275 4.07 -40.09 16.39
CA ARG A 275 5.24 -40.56 17.14
C ARG A 275 5.60 -39.60 18.28
N LEU A 276 5.67 -38.30 18.00
CA LEU A 276 6.00 -37.29 19.00
C LEU A 276 4.95 -37.22 20.11
N CYS A 277 3.66 -37.22 19.75
CA CYS A 277 2.58 -37.23 20.73
C CYS A 277 2.65 -38.45 21.65
N ARG A 278 2.97 -39.64 21.10
CA ARG A 278 3.14 -40.86 21.89
C ARG A 278 4.38 -40.82 22.78
N ASN A 279 5.53 -40.46 22.23
CA ASN A 279 6.81 -40.47 22.94
C ASN A 279 6.85 -39.43 24.07
N HIS A 280 6.28 -38.25 23.83
CA HIS A 280 6.29 -37.13 24.79
C HIS A 280 4.98 -36.97 25.57
N ARG A 281 4.05 -37.94 25.43
CA ARG A 281 2.74 -37.94 26.12
C ARG A 281 2.00 -36.60 25.95
N ILE A 282 1.91 -36.13 24.70
CA ILE A 282 1.16 -34.92 24.32
C ILE A 282 -0.19 -35.37 23.78
N ALA A 283 -1.25 -35.03 24.51
CA ALA A 283 -2.63 -35.24 24.08
C ALA A 283 -3.25 -33.91 23.60
N PRO A 284 -4.29 -33.94 22.75
CA PRO A 284 -5.06 -32.74 22.46
C PRO A 284 -5.67 -32.13 23.73
N PRO A 285 -5.78 -30.79 23.82
CA PRO A 285 -5.39 -29.85 22.78
C PRO A 285 -3.89 -29.54 22.77
N PHE A 286 -3.32 -29.31 21.58
CA PHE A 286 -1.93 -28.86 21.37
C PHE A 286 -1.87 -27.79 20.28
N ILE A 287 -0.73 -27.10 20.16
CA ILE A 287 -0.52 -26.06 19.16
C ILE A 287 0.26 -26.64 17.97
N LEU A 288 -0.23 -26.37 16.76
CA LEU A 288 0.57 -26.46 15.54
C LEU A 288 0.87 -25.06 15.01
N LYS A 289 2.12 -24.80 14.65
CA LYS A 289 2.54 -23.49 14.10
C LYS A 289 3.73 -23.61 13.14
N PRO A 290 3.90 -22.71 12.17
CA PRO A 290 5.10 -22.67 11.35
C PRO A 290 6.33 -22.31 12.19
N ASP A 291 7.46 -22.96 11.90
CA ASP A 291 8.75 -22.68 12.52
C ASP A 291 9.16 -21.22 12.29
N VAL A 292 9.06 -20.75 11.05
CA VAL A 292 9.29 -19.34 10.68
C VAL A 292 7.95 -18.68 10.38
N GLY A 293 7.69 -17.51 10.98
CA GLY A 293 6.44 -16.78 10.76
C GLY A 293 6.22 -15.63 11.73
N GLN A 294 5.26 -14.76 11.43
CA GLN A 294 4.99 -13.53 12.17
C GLN A 294 3.51 -13.34 12.49
N ARG A 295 3.22 -12.54 13.53
CA ARG A 295 1.86 -12.07 13.88
C ARG A 295 0.84 -13.20 14.06
N GLY A 296 1.27 -14.34 14.60
CA GLY A 296 0.40 -15.49 14.81
C GLY A 296 -0.13 -16.14 13.52
N ASN A 297 0.42 -15.80 12.36
CA ASN A 297 0.01 -16.40 11.10
C ASN A 297 0.32 -17.90 11.11
N GLY A 298 -0.69 -18.73 10.81
CA GLY A 298 -0.59 -20.18 10.82
C GLY A 298 -0.55 -20.81 12.22
N VAL A 299 -0.77 -20.09 13.31
CA VAL A 299 -0.87 -20.72 14.65
C VAL A 299 -2.29 -21.27 14.84
N ARG A 300 -2.42 -22.56 15.16
CA ARG A 300 -3.71 -23.22 15.39
C ARG A 300 -3.70 -24.04 16.67
N LEU A 301 -4.75 -23.87 17.49
CA LEU A 301 -5.06 -24.77 18.61
C LEU A 301 -5.84 -25.96 18.07
N VAL A 302 -5.21 -27.13 18.10
CA VAL A 302 -5.71 -28.37 17.53
C VAL A 302 -6.31 -29.21 18.64
N ARG A 303 -7.62 -29.49 18.54
CA ARG A 303 -8.39 -30.24 19.54
C ARG A 303 -8.61 -31.71 19.14
N SER A 304 -8.35 -32.05 17.88
CA SER A 304 -8.53 -33.41 17.36
C SER A 304 -7.50 -33.75 16.28
N LEU A 305 -7.29 -35.05 16.03
CA LEU A 305 -6.43 -35.50 14.93
C LEU A 305 -6.95 -35.07 13.55
N ARG A 306 -8.26 -34.91 13.40
CA ARG A 306 -8.86 -34.39 12.16
C ARG A 306 -8.44 -32.94 11.90
N GLU A 307 -8.53 -32.09 12.91
CA GLU A 307 -8.06 -30.70 12.83
C GLU A 307 -6.55 -30.62 12.55
N ALA A 308 -5.77 -31.59 13.07
CA ALA A 308 -4.34 -31.69 12.79
C ALA A 308 -4.09 -31.99 11.30
N LEU A 309 -4.84 -32.93 10.72
CA LEU A 309 -4.74 -33.27 9.31
C LEU A 309 -5.10 -32.08 8.42
N ASP A 310 -6.23 -31.43 8.70
CA ASP A 310 -6.69 -30.25 7.96
C ASP A 310 -5.62 -29.15 7.97
N TYR A 311 -4.99 -28.93 9.13
CA TYR A 311 -3.89 -27.98 9.26
C TYR A 311 -2.66 -28.34 8.40
N LEU A 312 -2.25 -29.61 8.42
CA LEU A 312 -1.06 -30.08 7.69
C LEU A 312 -1.28 -30.15 6.18
N LEU A 313 -2.53 -30.11 5.71
CA LEU A 313 -2.88 -29.95 4.29
C LEU A 313 -2.83 -28.48 3.84
N GLU A 314 -3.03 -27.54 4.76
CA GLU A 314 -3.02 -26.10 4.47
C GLU A 314 -1.61 -25.48 4.53
N VAL A 315 -0.70 -26.04 5.34
CA VAL A 315 0.59 -25.43 5.65
C VAL A 315 1.77 -26.21 5.07
N ASP A 316 2.41 -25.63 4.05
CA ASP A 316 3.57 -26.24 3.39
C ASP A 316 4.91 -25.98 4.11
N ALA A 317 4.97 -25.00 5.02
CA ALA A 317 6.19 -24.66 5.78
C ALA A 317 6.54 -25.70 6.86
N PRO A 318 7.79 -25.74 7.38
CA PRO A 318 8.13 -26.56 8.54
C PRO A 318 7.24 -26.24 9.74
N VAL A 319 6.69 -27.27 10.40
CA VAL A 319 5.69 -27.13 11.47
C VAL A 319 6.26 -27.59 12.79
N ILE A 320 5.96 -26.84 13.86
CA ILE A 320 6.24 -27.19 15.25
C ILE A 320 4.96 -27.70 15.90
N LEU A 321 5.05 -28.86 16.55
CA LEU A 321 4.14 -29.31 17.60
C LEU A 321 4.57 -28.66 18.92
N GLN A 322 3.68 -27.96 19.60
CA GLN A 322 3.95 -27.42 20.93
C GLN A 322 2.85 -27.78 21.92
N ARG A 323 3.22 -28.17 23.15
CA ARG A 323 2.27 -28.42 24.24
C ARG A 323 1.47 -27.15 24.51
N TYR A 324 0.15 -27.28 24.58
CA TYR A 324 -0.72 -26.15 24.90
C TYR A 324 -0.56 -25.79 26.38
N ALA A 325 -0.14 -24.56 26.66
CA ALA A 325 -0.15 -23.98 27.99
C ALA A 325 -1.47 -23.21 28.15
N PRO A 326 -2.46 -23.74 28.89
CA PRO A 326 -3.80 -23.17 28.88
C PRO A 326 -3.86 -21.77 29.46
N GLY A 327 -3.11 -21.51 30.55
CA GLY A 327 -3.02 -20.24 31.26
C GLY A 327 -4.37 -19.63 31.69
N PRO A 328 -4.49 -19.02 32.87
CA PRO A 328 -5.52 -17.98 33.02
C PRO A 328 -5.04 -16.65 32.44
N PHE A 329 -3.73 -16.40 32.45
CA PHE A 329 -3.10 -15.12 32.10
C PHE A 329 -1.98 -15.28 31.08
N GLU A 330 -1.78 -14.26 30.25
CA GLU A 330 -0.66 -14.15 29.33
C GLU A 330 -0.02 -12.77 29.49
N VAL A 331 1.30 -12.72 29.62
CA VAL A 331 2.09 -11.48 29.71
C VAL A 331 3.25 -11.51 28.73
N GLY A 332 3.60 -10.36 28.18
CA GLY A 332 4.88 -10.14 27.51
C GLY A 332 5.85 -9.47 28.48
N VAL A 333 7.03 -10.04 28.67
CA VAL A 333 8.08 -9.42 29.50
C VAL A 333 9.19 -8.91 28.60
N PHE A 334 9.49 -7.62 28.71
CA PHE A 334 10.66 -7.02 28.07
C PHE A 334 11.82 -7.02 29.06
N TYR A 335 12.73 -7.95 28.91
CA TYR A 335 13.97 -8.03 29.69
C TYR A 335 15.16 -7.60 28.84
N PHE A 336 16.13 -6.91 29.44
CA PHE A 336 17.42 -6.66 28.81
C PHE A 336 18.57 -6.69 29.83
N ARG A 337 19.75 -7.08 29.35
CA ARG A 337 21.03 -7.00 30.06
C ARG A 337 22.06 -6.34 29.16
N ARG A 338 22.71 -5.27 29.62
CA ARG A 338 23.74 -4.61 28.79
C ARG A 338 25.06 -5.39 28.85
N PRO A 339 25.91 -5.27 27.82
CA PRO A 339 27.26 -5.83 27.88
C PRO A 339 28.01 -5.33 29.11
N GLY A 340 28.59 -6.25 29.89
CA GLY A 340 29.33 -5.95 31.11
C GLY A 340 28.49 -5.83 32.39
N GLU A 341 27.16 -5.83 32.31
CA GLU A 341 26.30 -5.89 33.50
C GLU A 341 26.18 -7.34 34.00
N ALA A 342 26.38 -7.55 35.30
CA ALA A 342 26.29 -8.88 35.93
C ALA A 342 24.85 -9.42 36.02
N ARG A 343 23.85 -8.53 35.94
CA ARG A 343 22.42 -8.86 36.00
C ARG A 343 21.65 -7.99 35.02
N GLY A 344 20.63 -8.55 34.40
CA GLY A 344 19.66 -7.80 33.60
C GLY A 344 18.52 -7.25 34.45
N ARG A 345 17.57 -6.62 33.76
CA ARG A 345 16.37 -6.02 34.36
C ARG A 345 15.17 -6.15 33.46
N ILE A 346 14.00 -6.20 34.07
CA ILE A 346 12.72 -6.10 33.37
C ILE A 346 12.43 -4.62 33.12
N PHE A 347 12.40 -4.22 31.85
CA PHE A 347 12.03 -2.87 31.43
C PHE A 347 10.53 -2.63 31.51
N SER A 348 9.75 -3.61 31.05
CA SER A 348 8.30 -3.53 31.03
C SER A 348 7.67 -4.90 31.05
N ILE A 349 6.45 -4.96 31.60
CA ILE A 349 5.56 -6.11 31.53
C ILE A 349 4.30 -5.63 30.83
N THR A 350 3.83 -6.36 29.84
CA THR A 350 2.61 -6.06 29.10
C THR A 350 1.62 -7.18 29.29
N GLU A 351 0.51 -6.89 29.97
CA GLU A 351 -0.60 -7.83 30.10
C GLU A 351 -1.34 -8.00 28.80
N LYS A 352 -1.72 -9.24 28.52
CA LYS A 352 -2.56 -9.57 27.37
C LYS A 352 -3.91 -10.06 27.87
N LEU A 353 -4.91 -9.21 27.72
CA LEU A 353 -6.27 -9.50 28.14
C LEU A 353 -7.09 -9.99 26.95
N PHE A 354 -7.77 -11.12 27.16
CA PHE A 354 -8.64 -11.75 26.17
C PHE A 354 -10.04 -11.17 26.35
N PRO A 355 -10.53 -10.28 25.45
CA PRO A 355 -11.88 -9.75 25.56
C PRO A 355 -12.92 -10.87 25.51
N LYS A 356 -14.01 -10.68 26.26
CA LYS A 356 -15.08 -11.67 26.45
C LYS A 356 -16.42 -11.00 26.20
N ILE A 357 -17.38 -11.77 25.74
CA ILE A 357 -18.80 -11.42 25.74
C ILE A 357 -19.52 -12.32 26.74
N VAL A 358 -20.60 -11.79 27.32
CA VAL A 358 -21.45 -12.51 28.27
C VAL A 358 -22.83 -12.66 27.62
N GLY A 359 -23.36 -13.87 27.60
CA GLY A 359 -24.69 -14.15 27.11
C GLY A 359 -25.75 -13.52 28.01
N ASP A 360 -26.77 -12.94 27.40
CA ASP A 360 -27.98 -12.43 28.04
C ASP A 360 -29.17 -13.41 27.88
N GLY A 361 -28.95 -14.55 27.20
CA GLY A 361 -29.99 -15.53 26.89
C GLY A 361 -30.92 -15.16 25.74
N VAL A 362 -30.71 -14.00 25.09
CA VAL A 362 -31.63 -13.48 24.05
C VAL A 362 -30.89 -13.02 22.81
N SER A 363 -29.82 -12.24 22.98
CA SER A 363 -29.03 -11.66 21.89
C SER A 363 -28.10 -12.70 21.26
N THR A 364 -27.93 -12.63 19.94
CA THR A 364 -26.95 -13.45 19.24
C THR A 364 -25.52 -13.00 19.54
N ILE A 365 -24.54 -13.88 19.31
CA ILE A 365 -23.11 -13.53 19.40
C ILE A 365 -22.79 -12.28 18.57
N GLU A 366 -23.33 -12.17 17.35
CA GLU A 366 -23.12 -10.98 16.53
C GLU A 366 -23.69 -9.70 17.18
N GLN A 367 -24.89 -9.78 17.74
CA GLN A 367 -25.52 -8.64 18.41
C GLN A 367 -24.71 -8.21 19.64
N LEU A 368 -24.26 -9.16 20.46
CA LEU A 368 -23.41 -8.90 21.63
C LEU A 368 -22.07 -8.26 21.25
N ILE A 369 -21.44 -8.71 20.16
CA ILE A 369 -20.19 -8.10 19.66
C ILE A 369 -20.42 -6.68 19.16
N ARG A 370 -21.53 -6.44 18.44
CA ARG A 370 -21.85 -5.13 17.86
C ARG A 370 -22.36 -4.12 18.88
N SER A 371 -22.94 -4.55 20.00
CA SER A 371 -23.38 -3.68 21.08
C SER A 371 -22.25 -3.26 22.02
N ASP A 372 -21.17 -4.04 22.09
CA ASP A 372 -20.00 -3.72 22.93
C ASP A 372 -19.23 -2.50 22.38
N ALA A 373 -18.92 -1.55 23.28
CA ALA A 373 -18.30 -0.27 22.95
C ALA A 373 -16.91 -0.38 22.28
N ARG A 374 -16.16 -1.45 22.59
CA ARG A 374 -14.85 -1.72 21.99
C ARG A 374 -14.98 -2.77 20.89
N ALA A 375 -15.68 -3.87 21.15
CA ALA A 375 -15.68 -5.02 20.27
C ALA A 375 -16.37 -4.75 18.93
N SER A 376 -17.36 -3.86 18.91
CA SER A 376 -18.04 -3.38 17.70
C SER A 376 -17.07 -2.83 16.64
N ARG A 377 -15.97 -2.21 17.07
CA ARG A 377 -14.95 -1.63 16.18
C ARG A 377 -14.08 -2.67 15.47
N LEU A 378 -13.99 -3.86 16.06
CA LEU A 378 -13.26 -5.02 15.56
C LEU A 378 -14.23 -6.17 15.22
N ALA A 379 -15.52 -5.88 15.06
CA ALA A 379 -16.55 -6.90 14.88
C ALA A 379 -16.25 -7.81 13.69
N SER A 380 -15.79 -7.26 12.57
CA SER A 380 -15.40 -8.06 11.40
C SER A 380 -14.24 -9.01 11.67
N THR A 381 -13.31 -8.66 12.56
CA THR A 381 -12.20 -9.52 12.97
C THR A 381 -12.68 -10.63 13.90
N TYR A 382 -13.54 -10.31 14.88
CA TYR A 382 -14.07 -11.31 15.81
C TYR A 382 -15.06 -12.28 15.14
N LEU A 383 -15.97 -11.78 14.30
CA LEU A 383 -16.99 -12.59 13.63
C LEU A 383 -16.40 -13.67 12.73
N LYS A 384 -15.22 -13.43 12.12
CA LYS A 384 -14.48 -14.48 11.37
C LYS A 384 -14.24 -15.75 12.18
N ARG A 385 -14.08 -15.64 13.50
CA ARG A 385 -13.87 -16.78 14.38
C ARG A 385 -15.17 -17.50 14.74
N PHE A 386 -16.27 -16.77 14.75
CA PHE A 386 -17.61 -17.32 14.99
C PHE A 386 -18.31 -17.68 13.68
N ALA A 387 -17.56 -17.86 12.57
CA ALA A 387 -18.10 -18.22 11.28
C ALA A 387 -18.99 -19.47 11.36
N GLY A 388 -20.27 -19.34 11.01
CA GLY A 388 -21.29 -20.40 11.11
C GLY A 388 -21.96 -20.54 12.48
N ARG A 389 -21.58 -19.71 13.47
CA ARG A 389 -22.16 -19.65 14.82
C ARG A 389 -22.53 -18.22 15.25
N GLU A 390 -22.48 -17.25 14.35
CA GLU A 390 -22.71 -15.83 14.65
C GLU A 390 -24.13 -15.57 15.18
N ASN A 391 -25.10 -16.36 14.69
CA ASN A 391 -26.50 -16.30 15.08
C ASN A 391 -26.84 -17.14 16.32
N GLN A 392 -25.85 -17.79 16.94
CA GLN A 392 -26.07 -18.53 18.18
C GLN A 392 -26.37 -17.55 19.32
N VAL A 393 -27.37 -17.87 20.15
CA VAL A 393 -27.65 -17.19 21.41
C VAL A 393 -26.89 -17.90 22.53
N LEU A 394 -26.10 -17.15 23.29
CA LEU A 394 -25.39 -17.65 24.47
C LEU A 394 -26.35 -17.66 25.67
N ALA A 395 -26.26 -18.68 26.52
CA ALA A 395 -27.10 -18.75 27.72
C ALA A 395 -26.81 -17.56 28.65
N ALA A 396 -27.80 -17.16 29.46
CA ALA A 396 -27.63 -16.06 30.40
C ALA A 396 -26.47 -16.34 31.37
N GLY A 397 -25.47 -15.46 31.39
CA GLY A 397 -24.24 -15.60 32.19
C GLY A 397 -23.14 -16.46 31.56
N GLU A 398 -23.38 -17.07 30.39
CA GLU A 398 -22.35 -17.82 29.66
C GLU A 398 -21.27 -16.87 29.13
N VAL A 399 -20.01 -17.15 29.43
CA VAL A 399 -18.88 -16.28 29.05
C VAL A 399 -18.10 -16.88 27.90
N SER A 400 -18.00 -16.15 26.78
CA SER A 400 -17.25 -16.58 25.60
C SER A 400 -16.08 -15.64 25.30
N LYS A 401 -14.88 -16.19 25.11
CA LYS A 401 -13.67 -15.41 24.73
C LYS A 401 -13.72 -15.06 23.25
N LEU A 402 -13.54 -13.78 22.92
CA LEU A 402 -13.48 -13.32 21.53
C LEU A 402 -12.17 -13.71 20.83
N VAL A 403 -11.06 -13.88 21.56
CA VAL A 403 -9.75 -14.31 21.03
C VAL A 403 -9.13 -15.43 21.88
N GLU A 404 -8.35 -16.33 21.26
CA GLU A 404 -7.58 -17.39 21.96
C GLU A 404 -6.10 -17.06 22.15
N SER A 405 -5.57 -16.13 21.35
CA SER A 405 -4.14 -15.78 21.38
C SER A 405 -3.91 -14.33 21.76
N GLY A 406 -2.81 -14.07 22.47
CA GLY A 406 -2.32 -12.74 22.83
C GLY A 406 -1.77 -11.95 21.64
N ASN A 407 -2.58 -11.75 20.59
CA ASN A 407 -2.23 -11.05 19.36
C ASN A 407 -3.12 -9.82 19.14
N HIS A 408 -2.50 -8.64 19.06
CA HIS A 408 -3.18 -7.37 18.84
C HIS A 408 -3.99 -7.35 17.54
N ALA A 409 -3.45 -7.95 16.46
CA ALA A 409 -4.13 -8.00 15.17
C ALA A 409 -5.43 -8.83 15.20
N GLN A 410 -5.58 -9.72 16.18
CA GLN A 410 -6.81 -10.50 16.41
C GLN A 410 -7.77 -9.81 17.39
N GLY A 411 -7.37 -8.70 18.01
CA GLY A 411 -8.20 -7.90 18.92
C GLY A 411 -7.92 -8.12 20.42
N CYS A 412 -6.87 -8.86 20.78
CA CYS A 412 -6.40 -8.93 22.17
C CYS A 412 -6.04 -7.53 22.69
N ILE A 413 -6.36 -7.28 23.97
CA ILE A 413 -6.12 -6.00 24.65
C ILE A 413 -4.76 -6.06 25.33
N PHE A 414 -3.97 -5.00 25.20
CA PHE A 414 -2.64 -4.89 25.81
C PHE A 414 -2.69 -3.80 26.89
N ARG A 415 -2.29 -4.11 28.12
CA ARG A 415 -2.23 -3.16 29.24
C ARG A 415 -0.86 -3.15 29.90
N ASP A 416 -0.55 -2.04 30.57
CA ASP A 416 0.64 -1.98 31.41
C ASP A 416 0.52 -2.97 32.57
N GLY A 417 1.46 -3.91 32.62
CA GLY A 417 1.57 -4.95 33.64
C GLY A 417 2.66 -4.67 34.65
N SER A 418 3.16 -3.44 34.74
CA SER A 418 4.23 -3.03 35.68
C SER A 418 3.97 -3.45 37.13
N HIS A 419 2.70 -3.52 37.55
CA HIS A 419 2.30 -3.99 38.88
C HIS A 419 2.59 -5.48 39.15
N LEU A 420 2.83 -6.28 38.11
CA LEU A 420 3.24 -7.69 38.22
C LEU A 420 4.75 -7.85 38.46
N TRP A 421 5.52 -6.77 38.38
CA TRP A 421 6.95 -6.83 38.58
C TRP A 421 7.29 -7.18 40.03
N SER A 422 8.26 -8.07 40.20
CA SER A 422 8.86 -8.39 41.49
C SER A 422 10.34 -8.71 41.32
N LYS A 423 11.12 -8.52 42.40
CA LYS A 423 12.54 -8.92 42.43
C LYS A 423 12.71 -10.42 42.19
N GLU A 424 11.74 -11.22 42.61
CA GLU A 424 11.76 -12.67 42.40
C GLU A 424 11.57 -13.04 40.92
N LEU A 425 10.61 -12.40 40.25
CA LEU A 425 10.38 -12.58 38.82
C LEU A 425 11.60 -12.17 38.00
N GLU A 426 12.18 -11.00 38.30
CA GLU A 426 13.38 -10.52 37.62
C GLU A 426 14.57 -11.46 37.79
N ARG A 427 14.79 -11.96 39.02
CA ARG A 427 15.86 -12.94 39.30
C ARG A 427 15.63 -14.29 38.62
N LYS A 428 14.38 -14.68 38.37
CA LYS A 428 14.07 -15.95 37.70
C LYS A 428 14.21 -15.85 36.18
N ILE A 429 14.07 -14.65 35.61
CA ILE A 429 14.24 -14.39 34.17
C ILE A 429 15.72 -14.16 33.82
N ASP A 430 16.48 -13.47 34.68
CA ASP A 430 17.93 -13.26 34.53
C ASP A 430 18.74 -14.56 34.65
#